data_AF-A0AAU3C194-F1
#
_entry.id   AF-A0AAU3C194-F1
#
_cell.length_a   1.000
_cell.length_b   1.000
_cell.length_c   1.000
_cell.angle_alpha   90.00
_cell.angle_beta   90.00
_cell.angle_gamma   90.00
#
_symmetry.space_group_name_H-M   'P 1'
#
loop_
_entity.id
_entity.type
_entity.pdbx_description
1 polymer ?
#
loop_
_entity_poly.entity_id
_entity_poly.type
_entity_poly.pdbx_seq_one_letter_code
_entity_poly.pdbx_strand_id
1 'polypeptide(L)'
;MSDLRLEDTIFEDLKKTFSDISDRMETTRRTLRGTDASAVGESKLVEDVQDFADDWGYGIKQLGKHTHGAVKMINKIGDSFSKLDLDLAESLKAAKQKGK
;
A
#
# COMPACT_ATOMS: atom_id res chain seq x y z
N MET A 1 -17.46 -8.63 18.42
CA MET A 1 -17.11 -7.45 17.60
C MET A 1 -15.70 -6.92 17.86
N SER A 2 -14.82 -7.69 18.50
CA SER A 2 -13.39 -7.35 18.64
C SER A 2 -12.57 -7.73 17.40
N ASP A 3 -13.03 -8.72 16.63
CA ASP A 3 -12.32 -9.28 15.46
C ASP A 3 -12.28 -8.31 14.26
N LEU A 4 -13.43 -7.74 13.88
CA LEU A 4 -13.55 -6.72 12.82
C LEU A 4 -12.76 -5.43 13.11
N ARG A 5 -12.61 -5.07 14.39
CA ARG A 5 -11.82 -3.89 14.79
C ARG A 5 -10.32 -4.13 14.68
N LEU A 6 -9.88 -5.37 14.84
CA LEU A 6 -8.49 -5.77 14.67
C LEU A 6 -8.09 -5.69 13.19
N GLU A 7 -8.98 -6.11 12.30
CA GLU A 7 -8.82 -6.00 10.85
C GLU A 7 -8.62 -4.54 10.40
N ASP A 8 -9.50 -3.61 10.78
CA ASP A 8 -9.39 -2.20 10.38
C ASP A 8 -8.04 -1.58 10.80
N THR A 9 -7.59 -1.80 12.03
CA THR A 9 -6.29 -1.27 12.48
C THR A 9 -5.09 -1.88 11.74
N ILE A 10 -5.12 -3.19 11.48
CA ILE A 10 -4.05 -3.86 10.73
C ILE A 10 -3.99 -3.35 9.30
N PHE A 11 -5.15 -3.12 8.67
CA PHE A 11 -5.20 -2.64 7.30
C PHE A 11 -4.72 -1.19 7.14
N GLU A 12 -5.05 -0.32 8.10
CA GLU A 12 -4.52 1.05 8.11
C GLU A 12 -3.01 1.08 8.37
N ASP A 13 -2.49 0.23 9.26
CA ASP A 13 -1.05 0.10 9.49
C ASP A 13 -0.31 -0.45 8.26
N LEU A 14 -0.91 -1.41 7.54
CA LEU A 14 -0.34 -1.95 6.31
C LEU A 14 -0.31 -0.89 5.19
N LYS A 15 -1.39 -0.13 5.03
CA LYS A 15 -1.46 1.02 4.09
C LYS A 15 -0.37 2.03 4.39
N LYS A 16 -0.25 2.43 5.66
CA LYS A 16 0.75 3.40 6.11
C LYS A 16 2.17 2.91 5.84
N THR A 17 2.46 1.66 6.21
CA THR A 17 3.78 1.05 5.99
C THR A 17 4.17 1.06 4.51
N PHE A 18 3.26 0.69 3.61
CA PHE A 18 3.58 0.71 2.19
C PHE A 18 3.73 2.12 1.61
N SER A 19 2.98 3.09 2.12
CA SER A 19 3.15 4.51 1.75
C SER A 19 4.54 5.01 2.17
N ASP A 20 4.91 4.79 3.42
CA ASP A 20 6.19 5.22 3.99
C ASP A 20 7.38 4.59 3.24
N ILE A 21 7.28 3.30 2.87
CA ILE A 21 8.31 2.62 2.07
C ILE A 21 8.43 3.28 0.68
N SER A 22 7.30 3.56 0.02
CA SER A 22 7.31 4.16 -1.32
C SER A 22 7.95 5.55 -1.30
N ASP A 23 7.61 6.38 -0.32
CA ASP A 23 8.14 7.75 -0.18
C ASP A 23 9.65 7.76 0.10
N ARG A 24 10.11 6.84 0.97
CA ARG A 24 11.55 6.67 1.26
C ARG A 24 12.32 6.24 0.01
N MET A 25 11.80 5.29 -0.75
CA MET A 25 12.47 4.82 -1.97
C MET A 25 12.52 5.91 -3.04
N GLU A 26 11.46 6.70 -3.22
CA GLU A 26 11.43 7.85 -4.15
C GLU A 26 12.42 8.94 -3.73
N THR A 27 12.53 9.20 -2.42
CA THR A 27 13.53 10.14 -1.89
C THR A 27 14.94 9.70 -2.26
N THR A 28 15.28 8.43 -2.01
CA THR A 28 16.58 7.85 -2.41
C THR A 28 16.84 8.01 -3.91
N ARG A 29 15.83 7.77 -4.76
CA ARG A 29 15.95 7.96 -6.22
C ARG A 29 16.34 9.38 -6.58
N ARG A 30 15.65 10.36 -6.00
CA ARG A 30 15.91 11.78 -6.26
C ARG A 30 17.30 12.19 -5.79
N THR A 31 17.74 11.68 -4.65
CA THR A 31 19.10 11.91 -4.14
C THR A 31 20.15 11.33 -5.10
N LEU A 32 19.97 10.09 -5.57
CA LEU A 32 20.89 9.47 -6.54
C LEU A 32 20.98 10.29 -7.84
N ARG A 33 19.83 10.71 -8.38
CA ARG A 33 19.77 11.49 -9.62
C ARG A 33 20.27 12.92 -9.48
N GLY A 34 20.11 13.52 -8.30
CA GLY A 34 20.51 14.90 -8.00
C GLY A 34 21.94 15.03 -7.48
N THR A 35 22.65 13.92 -7.26
CA THR A 35 24.06 13.95 -6.85
C THR A 35 24.89 14.49 -8.00
N ASP A 36 25.73 15.50 -7.72
CA ASP A 36 26.61 16.11 -8.71
C ASP A 36 27.55 15.04 -9.29
N ALA A 37 27.44 14.84 -10.60
CA ALA A 37 28.25 13.92 -11.38
C ALA A 37 29.77 14.14 -11.17
N SER A 38 30.18 15.36 -10.86
CA SER A 38 31.58 15.68 -10.59
C SER A 38 32.09 15.11 -9.25
N ALA A 39 31.20 14.76 -8.31
CA ALA A 39 31.56 14.17 -7.02
C ALA A 39 31.91 12.68 -7.11
N VAL A 40 31.51 11.98 -8.18
CA VAL A 40 31.78 10.54 -8.40
C VAL A 40 33.09 10.30 -9.17
N GLY A 41 33.70 11.36 -9.74
CA GLY A 41 35.10 11.38 -10.20
C GLY A 41 35.41 10.66 -11.53
N GLU A 42 34.58 9.73 -11.99
CA GLU A 42 34.74 9.05 -13.28
C GLU A 42 33.44 9.12 -14.11
N SER A 43 33.52 9.56 -15.37
CA SER A 43 32.37 9.78 -16.26
C SER A 43 31.48 8.54 -16.43
N LYS A 44 32.09 7.35 -16.43
CA LYS A 44 31.36 6.07 -16.54
C LYS A 44 30.58 5.75 -15.27
N LEU A 45 31.16 6.03 -14.11
CA LEU A 45 30.50 5.85 -12.82
C LEU A 45 29.29 6.80 -12.68
N VAL A 46 29.34 7.99 -13.29
CA VAL A 46 28.20 8.90 -13.37
C VAL A 46 27.05 8.30 -14.18
N GLU A 47 27.34 7.76 -15.37
CA GLU A 47 26.34 7.10 -16.22
C GLU A 47 25.71 5.90 -15.48
N ASP A 48 26.54 5.05 -14.86
CA ASP A 48 26.08 3.88 -14.10
C ASP A 48 25.16 4.28 -12.93
N VAL A 49 25.45 5.39 -12.23
CA VAL A 49 24.61 5.90 -11.13
C VAL A 49 23.27 6.45 -11.65
N GLN A 50 23.28 7.09 -12.81
CA GLN A 50 22.05 7.60 -13.43
C GLN A 50 21.15 6.47 -13.94
N ASP A 51 21.73 5.47 -14.62
CA ASP A 51 21.02 4.28 -15.09
C ASP A 51 20.44 3.50 -13.90
N PHE A 52 21.22 3.33 -12.83
CA PHE A 52 20.74 2.72 -11.60
C PHE A 52 19.56 3.50 -11.00
N ALA A 53 19.60 4.84 -11.00
CA ALA A 53 18.51 5.67 -10.49
C ALA A 53 17.22 5.51 -11.32
N ASP A 54 17.32 5.33 -12.63
CA ASP A 54 16.17 5.12 -13.51
C ASP A 54 15.56 3.72 -13.34
N ASP A 55 16.38 2.67 -13.29
CA ASP A 55 15.95 1.30 -12.97
C ASP A 55 15.29 1.22 -11.58
N TRP A 56 15.89 1.90 -10.60
CA TRP A 56 15.34 2.04 -9.27
C TRP A 56 13.95 2.71 -9.28
N GLY A 57 13.78 3.76 -10.10
CA GLY A 57 12.49 4.41 -10.31
C GLY A 57 11.44 3.50 -10.92
N TYR A 58 11.83 2.66 -11.89
CA TYR A 58 10.95 1.67 -12.45
C TYR A 58 10.50 0.65 -11.40
N GLY A 59 11.43 0.14 -10.58
CA GLY A 59 11.14 -0.77 -9.47
C GLY A 59 10.13 -0.21 -8.48
N ILE A 60 10.31 1.05 -8.05
CA ILE A 60 9.36 1.75 -7.17
C ILE A 60 7.98 1.86 -7.80
N LYS A 61 7.91 2.21 -9.09
CA LYS A 61 6.63 2.33 -9.79
C LYS A 61 5.88 0.99 -9.82
N GLN A 62 6.58 -0.13 -9.96
CA GLN A 62 5.96 -1.46 -9.92
C GLN A 62 5.53 -1.84 -8.50
N LEU A 63 6.35 -1.57 -7.48
CA LEU A 63 5.98 -1.74 -6.08
C LEU A 63 4.70 -0.96 -5.73
N GLY A 64 4.64 0.32 -6.10
CA GLY A 64 3.47 1.17 -5.88
C GLY A 64 2.20 0.62 -6.55
N LYS A 65 2.31 0.08 -7.78
CA LYS A 65 1.16 -0.59 -8.45
C LYS A 65 0.68 -1.82 -7.68
N HIS A 66 1.58 -2.70 -7.26
CA HIS A 66 1.24 -3.91 -6.54
C HIS A 66 0.64 -3.61 -5.16
N THR A 67 1.24 -2.68 -4.42
CA THR A 67 0.71 -2.15 -3.17
C THR A 67 -0.70 -1.58 -3.36
N HIS A 68 -0.92 -0.75 -4.38
CA HIS A 68 -2.24 -0.18 -4.64
C HIS A 68 -3.28 -1.28 -4.96
N GLY A 69 -2.88 -2.34 -5.66
CA GLY A 69 -3.69 -3.53 -5.88
C GLY A 69 -4.05 -4.24 -4.57
N ALA A 70 -3.07 -4.45 -3.69
CA ALA A 70 -3.28 -5.04 -2.37
C ALA A 70 -4.25 -4.20 -1.52
N VAL A 71 -4.08 -2.88 -1.49
CA VAL A 71 -4.98 -1.94 -0.80
C VAL A 71 -6.42 -2.03 -1.34
N LYS A 72 -6.60 -2.11 -2.66
CA LYS A 72 -7.93 -2.31 -3.26
C LYS A 72 -8.57 -3.63 -2.84
N MET A 73 -7.80 -4.71 -2.83
CA MET A 73 -8.29 -6.02 -2.41
C MET A 73 -8.71 -6.00 -0.93
N ILE A 74 -7.89 -5.38 -0.08
CA ILE A 74 -8.16 -5.18 1.34
C ILE A 74 -9.47 -4.41 1.56
N ASN A 75 -9.67 -3.26 0.88
CA ASN A 75 -10.91 -2.51 0.99
C ASN A 75 -12.13 -3.35 0.57
N LYS A 76 -11.98 -4.16 -0.49
CA LYS A 76 -13.05 -5.07 -0.95
C LYS A 76 -13.39 -6.15 0.09
N ILE A 77 -12.40 -6.64 0.83
CA ILE A 77 -12.61 -7.59 1.94
C ILE A 77 -13.43 -6.90 3.03
N GLY A 78 -13.02 -5.71 3.48
CA GLY A 78 -13.74 -4.92 4.49
C GLY A 78 -15.20 -4.61 4.10
N ASP A 79 -15.43 -4.21 2.85
CA ASP A 79 -16.78 -3.98 2.31
C ASP A 79 -17.64 -5.25 2.33
N SER A 80 -17.03 -6.41 2.04
CA SER A 80 -17.73 -7.69 2.00
C SER A 80 -18.11 -8.16 3.41
N PHE A 81 -17.22 -8.01 4.38
CA PHE A 81 -17.50 -8.29 5.79
C PHE A 81 -18.59 -7.36 6.35
N SER A 82 -18.52 -6.07 6.05
CA SER A 82 -19.53 -5.10 6.46
C SER A 82 -20.94 -5.45 5.93
N LYS A 83 -21.03 -5.94 4.70
CA LYS A 83 -22.28 -6.43 4.12
C LYS A 83 -22.78 -7.70 4.80
N LEU A 84 -21.90 -8.68 5.02
CA LEU A 84 -22.25 -9.91 5.73
C LEU A 84 -22.80 -9.64 7.14
N ASP A 85 -22.20 -8.68 7.86
CA ASP A 85 -22.66 -8.24 9.18
C ASP A 85 -24.06 -7.60 9.12
N LEU A 86 -24.31 -6.76 8.12
CA LEU A 86 -25.62 -6.16 7.88
C LEU A 86 -26.69 -7.22 7.60
N ASP A 87 -26.42 -8.13 6.66
CA ASP A 87 -27.31 -9.21 6.28
C ASP A 87 -27.64 -10.11 7.49
N LEU A 88 -26.62 -10.41 8.31
CA LEU A 88 -26.79 -11.17 9.54
C LEU A 88 -27.68 -10.42 10.54
N ALA A 89 -27.43 -9.13 10.77
CA ALA A 89 -28.23 -8.32 11.68
C ALA A 89 -29.69 -8.20 11.24
N GLU A 90 -29.96 -8.07 9.94
CA GLU A 90 -31.30 -8.05 9.37
C GLU A 90 -32.01 -9.40 9.53
N SER A 91 -31.32 -10.51 9.25
CA SER A 91 -31.88 -11.85 9.41
C SER A 91 -32.31 -12.14 10.86
N LEU A 92 -31.52 -11.70 11.84
CA LEU A 92 -31.82 -11.85 13.26
C LEU A 92 -33.02 -10.99 13.68
N LYS A 93 -33.16 -9.77 13.15
CA LYS A 93 -34.34 -8.92 13.38
C LYS A 93 -35.61 -9.56 12.81
N ALA A 94 -35.54 -10.09 11.60
CA ALA A 94 -36.67 -10.74 10.94
C ALA A 94 -37.11 -12.02 11.67
N ALA A 95 -36.16 -12.84 12.13
CA ALA A 95 -36.45 -14.03 12.94
C ALA A 95 -37.15 -13.68 14.26
N LYS A 96 -36.73 -12.59 14.92
CA LYS A 96 -37.32 -12.12 16.18
C LYS A 96 -38.74 -11.57 16.02
N GLN A 97 -39.10 -11.06 14.84
CA GLN A 97 -40.45 -10.60 14.52
C GLN A 97 -41.42 -11.73 14.17
N LYS A 98 -40.93 -12.86 13.64
CA LYS A 98 -41.76 -14.05 13.32
C LYS A 98 -42.08 -14.94 14.53
N GLY A 99 -41.31 -14.83 15.62
CA GLY A 99 -41.51 -15.62 16.84
C GLY A 99 -42.39 -14.96 17.90
N LYS A 100 -43.12 -13.90 17.56
CA LYS A 100 -44.00 -13.13 18.44
C LYS A 100 -45.40 -13.08 17.83
#